data_AF-A0A7V7WHQ0-F1
#
_entry.id   AF-A0A7V7WHQ0-F1
#
_cell.length_a   1.000
_cell.length_b   1.000
_cell.length_c   1.000
_cell.angle_alpha   90.00
_cell.angle_beta   90.00
_cell.angle_gamma   90.00
#
_symmetry.space_group_name_H-M   'P 1'
#
loop_
_entity.id
_entity.type
_entity.pdbx_description
1 polymer ?
#
loop_
_entity_poly.entity_id
_entity_poly.type
_entity_poly.pdbx_seq_one_letter_code
_entity_poly.pdbx_strand_id
1 'polypeptide(L)'
;MKPIGNGELNILNRALEALERTTGIHGQVIEQEQGNGQDDRAHERVEIEVNGQRHHYLAETKRVDRFAILGGIKNQFAHYGQAPQALLVAPRITAETAEKCRELDLQFIDAAGNAYLRGPGLCVLVTGQRPIEGENLLLIGQEAKRAGTATHLRVMFALLCKPELLNAPYRDIVQVAG
;
A
#
# COMPACT_ATOMS: atom_id res chain seq x y z
N MET A 1 -8.92 -5.15 -15.93
CA MET A 1 -8.04 -4.78 -14.80
C MET A 1 -6.88 -5.77 -14.74
N LYS A 2 -5.69 -5.33 -14.32
CA LYS A 2 -4.47 -6.15 -14.26
C LYS A 2 -4.55 -7.10 -13.06
N PRO A 3 -4.11 -8.36 -13.16
CA PRO A 3 -3.88 -9.19 -11.99
C PRO A 3 -2.90 -8.50 -11.04
N ILE A 4 -3.10 -8.73 -9.74
CA ILE A 4 -2.26 -8.20 -8.66
C ILE A 4 -0.80 -8.56 -8.95
N GLY A 5 0.09 -7.57 -8.83
CA GLY A 5 1.52 -7.86 -8.95
C GLY A 5 2.00 -8.66 -7.75
N ASN A 6 2.92 -9.61 -7.94
CA ASN A 6 3.51 -10.39 -6.82
C ASN A 6 3.98 -9.54 -5.62
N GLY A 7 4.31 -8.25 -5.84
CA GLY A 7 4.66 -7.31 -4.77
C GLY A 7 3.49 -6.81 -3.93
N GLU A 8 2.30 -6.64 -4.52
CA GLU A 8 1.08 -6.21 -3.81
C GLU A 8 0.56 -7.32 -2.89
N LEU A 9 0.49 -8.56 -3.41
CA LEU A 9 0.11 -9.73 -2.61
C LEU A 9 1.06 -9.97 -1.43
N ASN A 10 2.36 -9.70 -1.62
CA ASN A 10 3.35 -9.77 -0.54
C ASN A 10 3.07 -8.72 0.55
N ILE A 11 2.76 -7.47 0.18
CA ILE A 11 2.40 -6.42 1.15
C ILE A 11 1.14 -6.81 1.93
N LEU A 12 0.13 -7.36 1.26
CA LEU A 12 -1.10 -7.84 1.88
C LEU A 12 -0.83 -8.91 2.93
N ASN A 13 -0.11 -9.96 2.57
CA ASN A 13 0.21 -11.05 3.50
C ASN A 13 1.00 -10.52 4.71
N ARG A 14 1.99 -9.65 4.48
CA ARG A 14 2.77 -9.04 5.58
C ARG A 14 1.92 -8.15 6.49
N ALA A 15 0.94 -7.43 5.94
CA ALA A 15 0.03 -6.64 6.76
C ALA A 15 -0.89 -7.51 7.61
N LEU A 16 -1.35 -8.67 7.09
CA LEU A 16 -2.13 -9.64 7.85
C LEU A 16 -1.30 -10.29 8.97
N GLU A 17 -0.06 -10.71 8.67
CA GLU A 17 0.89 -11.22 9.67
C GLU A 17 1.18 -10.17 10.75
N ALA A 18 1.35 -8.90 10.37
CA ALA A 18 1.59 -7.81 11.30
C ALA A 18 0.36 -7.51 12.17
N LEU A 19 -0.86 -7.60 11.61
CA LEU A 19 -2.11 -7.49 12.36
C LEU A 19 -2.20 -8.59 13.43
N GLU A 20 -1.95 -9.84 13.05
CA GLU A 20 -2.01 -10.98 13.97
C GLU A 20 -0.96 -10.83 15.08
N ARG A 21 0.29 -10.54 14.72
CA ARG A 21 1.37 -10.32 15.69
C ARG A 21 1.07 -9.20 16.69
N THR A 22 0.37 -8.15 16.26
CA THR A 22 0.15 -6.95 17.09
C THR A 22 -1.14 -7.03 17.91
N THR A 23 -2.14 -7.75 17.42
CA THR A 23 -3.51 -7.74 18.00
C THR A 23 -4.04 -9.13 18.37
N GLY A 24 -3.41 -10.20 17.89
CA GLY A 24 -3.90 -11.58 17.96
C GLY A 24 -5.05 -11.88 16.99
N ILE A 25 -5.42 -10.94 16.12
CA ILE A 25 -6.51 -11.10 15.16
C ILE A 25 -5.99 -11.74 13.88
N HIS A 26 -6.54 -12.90 13.54
CA HIS A 26 -6.19 -13.61 12.31
C HIS A 26 -7.02 -13.08 11.13
N GLY A 27 -6.34 -12.86 10.01
CA GLY A 27 -6.97 -12.50 8.75
C GLY A 27 -6.38 -13.30 7.58
N GLN A 28 -7.19 -13.59 6.58
CA GLN A 28 -6.80 -14.41 5.44
C GLN A 28 -7.39 -13.88 4.13
N VAL A 29 -6.69 -14.13 3.03
CA VAL A 29 -7.22 -13.88 1.68
C VAL A 29 -8.14 -15.05 1.31
N ILE A 30 -9.35 -14.74 0.84
CA ILE A 30 -10.33 -15.75 0.43
C ILE A 30 -10.60 -15.67 -1.08
N GLU A 31 -10.84 -16.83 -1.70
CA GLU A 31 -11.24 -16.91 -3.11
C GLU A 31 -12.69 -16.44 -3.31
N GLN A 32 -12.99 -15.83 -4.45
CA GLN A 32 -14.37 -15.49 -4.82
C GLN A 32 -15.18 -16.75 -5.11
N GLU A 33 -16.26 -16.99 -4.38
CA GLU A 33 -17.41 -17.69 -4.97
C GLU A 33 -17.95 -16.84 -6.12
N GLN A 34 -18.24 -17.47 -7.27
CA GLN A 34 -18.60 -16.80 -8.51
C GLN A 34 -19.88 -15.94 -8.37
N GLY A 35 -19.72 -14.68 -7.98
CA GLY A 35 -20.79 -13.68 -7.92
C GLY A 35 -20.96 -12.95 -9.24
N ASN A 36 -22.21 -12.66 -9.60
CA ASN A 36 -22.69 -12.24 -10.93
C ASN A 36 -22.37 -10.78 -11.34
N GLY A 37 -21.29 -10.18 -10.81
CA GLY A 37 -20.93 -8.77 -11.02
C GLY A 37 -19.51 -8.59 -11.55
N GLN A 38 -19.37 -7.94 -12.71
CA GLN A 38 -18.10 -7.74 -13.43
C GLN A 38 -17.08 -6.87 -12.68
N ASP A 39 -17.53 -6.05 -11.71
CA ASP A 39 -16.72 -5.04 -11.01
C ASP A 39 -16.09 -5.51 -9.69
N ASP A 40 -16.51 -6.68 -9.19
CA ASP A 40 -16.11 -7.26 -7.91
C ASP A 40 -14.83 -8.12 -8.03
N ARG A 41 -14.32 -8.31 -9.25
CA ARG A 41 -13.15 -9.16 -9.56
C ARG A 41 -11.80 -8.45 -9.48
N ALA A 42 -11.79 -7.17 -9.11
CA ALA A 42 -10.60 -6.32 -9.18
C ALA A 42 -9.90 -6.10 -7.83
N HIS A 43 -10.50 -6.53 -6.73
CA HIS A 43 -9.98 -6.35 -5.37
C HIS A 43 -9.82 -7.71 -4.70
N GLU A 44 -8.76 -7.89 -3.90
CA GLU A 44 -8.65 -9.07 -3.06
C GLU A 44 -9.74 -9.06 -1.99
N ARG A 45 -10.27 -10.24 -1.67
CA ARG A 45 -11.17 -10.40 -0.53
C ARG A 45 -10.39 -10.86 0.69
N VAL A 46 -10.55 -10.12 1.77
CA VAL A 46 -9.96 -10.46 3.06
C VAL A 46 -11.08 -10.80 4.03
N GLU A 47 -10.92 -11.92 4.71
CA GLU A 47 -11.74 -12.31 5.86
C GLU A 47 -10.93 -12.12 7.13
N ILE A 48 -11.50 -11.42 8.11
CA ILE A 48 -10.94 -11.29 9.45
C ILE A 48 -11.92 -11.93 10.43
N GLU A 49 -11.42 -12.83 11.28
CA GLU A 49 -12.23 -13.48 12.31
C GLU A 49 -11.93 -12.92 13.70
N VAL A 50 -12.96 -12.44 14.38
CA VAL A 50 -12.87 -11.95 15.77
C VAL A 50 -14.04 -12.50 16.58
N ASN A 51 -13.75 -13.21 17.66
CA ASN A 51 -14.75 -13.79 18.56
C ASN A 51 -15.82 -14.64 17.84
N GLY A 52 -15.41 -15.39 16.80
CA GLY A 52 -16.32 -16.20 15.98
C GLY A 52 -17.19 -15.41 14.99
N GLN A 53 -17.00 -14.09 14.87
CA GLN A 53 -17.61 -13.24 13.86
C GLN A 53 -16.64 -13.00 12.71
N ARG A 54 -17.14 -13.14 11.48
CA ARG A 54 -16.37 -12.94 10.25
C ARG A 54 -16.66 -11.57 9.66
N HIS A 55 -15.61 -10.81 9.40
CA HIS A 55 -15.64 -9.50 8.76
C HIS A 55 -15.02 -9.62 7.38
N HIS A 56 -15.78 -9.25 6.35
CA HIS A 56 -15.33 -9.32 4.96
C HIS A 56 -14.99 -7.94 4.41
N TYR A 57 -13.85 -7.88 3.74
CA TYR A 57 -13.28 -6.67 3.18
C TYR A 57 -12.94 -6.84 1.71
N LEU A 58 -13.07 -5.75 0.95
CA LEU A 58 -12.39 -5.59 -0.32
C LEU A 58 -11.10 -4.82 -0.06
N ALA A 59 -9.97 -5.50 -0.25
CA ALA A 59 -8.66 -4.90 -0.04
C ALA A 59 -8.21 -4.12 -1.27
N GLU A 60 -7.67 -2.92 -1.04
CA GLU A 60 -6.89 -2.18 -2.03
C GLU A 60 -5.48 -1.98 -1.47
N THR A 61 -4.51 -2.62 -2.11
CA THR A 61 -3.10 -2.45 -1.74
C THR A 61 -2.54 -1.19 -2.41
N LYS A 62 -2.18 -0.18 -1.60
CA LYS A 62 -1.69 1.10 -2.11
C LYS A 62 -0.70 1.77 -1.17
N ARG A 63 0.32 2.40 -1.74
CA ARG A 63 1.14 3.37 -1.00
C ARG A 63 0.39 4.68 -0.90
N VAL A 64 0.27 5.21 0.31
CA VAL A 64 -0.32 6.52 0.56
C VAL A 64 0.78 7.54 0.73
N ASP A 65 1.04 8.33 -0.31
CA ASP A 65 1.99 9.44 -0.29
C ASP A 65 1.29 10.82 -0.17
N ARG A 66 -0.03 10.88 -0.38
CA ARG A 66 -0.85 12.10 -0.32
C ARG A 66 -2.25 11.82 0.21
N PHE A 67 -2.78 12.70 1.06
CA PHE A 67 -4.12 12.54 1.64
C PHE A 67 -5.26 12.56 0.62
N ALA A 68 -5.10 13.26 -0.51
CA ALA A 68 -6.11 13.32 -1.57
C ALA A 68 -6.49 11.93 -2.11
N ILE A 69 -5.59 10.94 -1.98
CA ILE A 69 -5.83 9.57 -2.44
C ILE A 69 -6.85 8.86 -1.54
N LEU A 70 -6.88 9.15 -0.23
CA LEU A 70 -7.75 8.47 0.74
C LEU A 70 -9.24 8.67 0.45
N GLY A 71 -9.63 9.91 0.10
CA GLY A 71 -11.01 10.22 -0.28
C GLY A 71 -11.42 9.54 -1.58
N GLY A 72 -10.49 9.42 -2.54
CA GLY A 72 -10.71 8.68 -3.79
C GLY A 72 -10.98 7.20 -3.53
N ILE A 73 -10.18 6.56 -2.67
CA ILE A 73 -10.37 5.16 -2.26
C ILE A 73 -11.75 5.00 -1.61
N LYS A 74 -12.09 5.82 -0.62
CA LYS A 74 -13.41 5.72 0.04
C LYS A 74 -14.58 5.86 -0.94
N ASN A 75 -14.50 6.81 -1.87
CA ASN A 75 -15.54 7.03 -2.87
C ASN A 75 -15.63 5.88 -3.90
N GLN A 76 -14.51 5.29 -4.28
CA GLN A 76 -14.49 4.10 -5.13
C GLN A 76 -15.28 2.98 -4.47
N PHE A 77 -15.05 2.74 -3.18
CA PHE A 77 -15.72 1.67 -2.45
C PHE A 77 -17.19 1.97 -2.08
N ALA A 78 -17.61 3.23 -2.07
CA ALA A 78 -19.00 3.60 -1.81
C ALA A 78 -19.99 2.96 -2.81
N HIS A 79 -19.53 2.60 -4.00
CA HIS A 79 -20.34 1.94 -5.03
C HIS A 79 -20.70 0.48 -4.71
N TYR A 80 -19.95 -0.19 -3.80
CA TYR A 80 -20.20 -1.58 -3.40
C TYR A 80 -21.25 -1.71 -2.28
N GLY A 81 -21.86 -0.61 -1.83
CA GLY A 81 -22.87 -0.62 -0.77
C GLY A 81 -22.27 -0.70 0.63
N GLN A 82 -23.00 -1.29 1.59
CA GLN A 82 -22.57 -1.33 3.00
C GLN A 82 -21.58 -2.48 3.33
N ALA A 83 -21.50 -3.51 2.48
CA ALA A 83 -20.59 -4.64 2.65
C ALA A 83 -20.31 -5.31 1.28
N PRO A 84 -19.08 -5.78 1.01
CA PRO A 84 -17.91 -5.77 1.90
C PRO A 84 -17.30 -4.37 2.07
N GLN A 85 -16.71 -4.09 3.24
CA GLN A 85 -16.13 -2.78 3.55
C GLN A 85 -14.77 -2.59 2.88
N ALA A 86 -14.40 -1.34 2.60
CA ALA A 86 -13.09 -1.00 2.06
C ALA A 86 -11.98 -1.27 3.09
N LEU A 87 -10.92 -1.96 2.69
CA LEU A 87 -9.71 -2.12 3.49
C LEU A 87 -8.50 -1.60 2.71
N LEU A 88 -7.96 -0.47 3.16
CA LEU A 88 -6.69 0.02 2.64
C LEU A 88 -5.55 -0.82 3.22
N VAL A 89 -4.73 -1.37 2.34
CA VAL A 89 -3.54 -2.13 2.72
C VAL A 89 -2.32 -1.38 2.24
N ALA A 90 -1.38 -1.07 3.14
CA ALA A 90 -0.21 -0.29 2.78
C ALA A 90 1.08 -0.90 3.34
N PRO A 91 2.24 -0.65 2.70
CA PRO A 91 3.52 -1.00 3.31
C PRO A 91 3.73 -0.28 4.66
N ARG A 92 3.23 0.95 4.77
CA ARG A 92 3.29 1.76 5.98
C ARG A 92 2.25 2.88 5.94
N ILE A 93 1.57 3.08 7.06
CA ILE A 93 0.70 4.22 7.35
C ILE A 93 1.38 5.05 8.44
N THR A 94 1.52 6.35 8.21
CA THR A 94 2.04 7.28 9.22
C THR A 94 0.94 7.62 10.24
N ALA A 95 1.30 8.16 11.41
CA ALA A 95 0.32 8.56 12.41
C ALA A 95 -0.69 9.59 11.88
N GLU A 96 -0.22 10.53 11.05
CA GLU A 96 -1.07 11.54 10.41
C GLU A 96 -2.04 10.92 9.40
N THR A 97 -1.55 9.99 8.56
CA THR A 97 -2.41 9.24 7.63
C THR A 97 -3.42 8.38 8.36
N ALA A 98 -3.04 7.72 9.46
CA ALA A 98 -3.94 6.92 10.28
C ALA A 98 -5.09 7.76 10.85
N GLU A 99 -4.79 8.96 11.33
CA GLU A 99 -5.81 9.89 11.84
C GLU A 99 -6.77 10.33 10.73
N LYS A 100 -6.25 10.59 9.52
CA LYS A 100 -7.10 10.90 8.35
C LYS A 100 -7.97 9.72 7.91
N CYS A 101 -7.42 8.51 7.91
CA CYS A 101 -8.20 7.30 7.67
C CYS A 101 -9.33 7.17 8.70
N ARG A 102 -9.04 7.42 9.99
CA ARG A 102 -10.03 7.38 11.07
C ARG A 102 -11.12 8.45 10.92
N GLU A 103 -10.77 9.69 10.58
CA GLU A 103 -11.73 10.77 10.28
C GLU A 103 -12.66 10.39 9.11
N LEU A 104 -12.11 9.72 8.10
CA LEU A 104 -12.85 9.24 6.94
C LEU A 104 -13.54 7.90 7.16
N ASP A 105 -13.43 7.27 8.32
CA ASP A 105 -13.88 5.89 8.55
C ASP A 105 -13.41 4.90 7.45
N LEU A 106 -12.19 5.12 6.95
CA LEU A 106 -11.52 4.24 6.00
C LEU A 106 -10.66 3.27 6.79
N GLN A 107 -11.05 2.00 6.79
CA GLN A 107 -10.30 0.96 7.49
C GLN A 107 -8.96 0.69 6.82
N PHE A 108 -7.95 0.39 7.62
CA PHE A 108 -6.63 0.08 7.11
C PHE A 108 -5.89 -0.95 7.95
N ILE A 109 -4.95 -1.63 7.30
CA ILE A 109 -3.86 -2.38 7.93
C ILE A 109 -2.55 -2.06 7.21
N ASP A 110 -1.44 -2.07 7.94
CA ASP A 110 -0.12 -1.94 7.34
C ASP A 110 0.85 -3.03 7.79
N ALA A 111 1.94 -3.19 7.03
CA ALA A 111 2.95 -4.20 7.31
C ALA A 111 3.87 -3.88 8.50
N ALA A 112 3.71 -2.71 9.15
CA ALA A 112 4.33 -2.42 10.44
C ALA A 112 3.46 -2.88 11.62
N GLY A 113 2.17 -3.15 11.40
CA GLY A 113 1.21 -3.55 12.43
C GLY A 113 0.31 -2.39 12.90
N ASN A 114 0.31 -1.26 12.20
CA ASN A 114 -0.72 -0.25 12.41
C ASN A 114 -2.04 -0.74 11.79
N ALA A 115 -3.14 -0.52 12.49
CA ALA A 115 -4.44 -0.98 12.06
C ALA A 115 -5.56 -0.05 12.54
N TYR A 116 -6.56 0.15 11.70
CA TYR A 116 -7.86 0.68 12.09
C TYR A 116 -8.95 -0.20 11.50
N LEU A 117 -9.66 -0.93 12.35
CA LEU A 117 -10.78 -1.78 11.97
C LEU A 117 -11.98 -1.44 12.86
N ARG A 118 -13.16 -1.28 12.25
CA ARG A 118 -14.38 -0.93 12.96
C ARG A 118 -15.57 -1.63 12.32
N GLY A 119 -16.34 -2.32 13.15
CA GLY A 119 -17.59 -2.99 12.78
C GLY A 119 -18.36 -3.46 14.01
N PRO A 120 -19.52 -4.09 13.83
CA PRO A 120 -20.24 -4.72 14.94
C PRO A 120 -19.33 -5.70 15.67
N GLY A 121 -19.11 -5.54 16.98
CA GLY A 121 -18.23 -6.42 17.76
C GLY A 121 -16.72 -6.25 17.51
N LEU A 122 -16.31 -5.32 16.63
CA LEU A 122 -14.92 -5.10 16.24
C LEU A 122 -14.53 -3.62 16.38
N CYS A 123 -13.52 -3.34 17.21
CA CYS A 123 -12.89 -2.03 17.28
C CYS A 123 -11.40 -2.20 17.54
N VAL A 124 -10.59 -1.86 16.55
CA VAL A 124 -9.13 -1.91 16.60
C VAL A 124 -8.61 -0.54 16.17
N LEU A 125 -7.75 0.05 17.00
CA LEU A 125 -6.93 1.18 16.61
C LEU A 125 -5.52 0.97 17.19
N VAL A 126 -4.58 0.71 16.31
CA VAL A 126 -3.16 0.58 16.62
C VAL A 126 -2.40 1.55 15.73
N THR A 127 -1.63 2.45 16.33
CA THR A 127 -0.83 3.45 15.63
C THR A 127 0.55 3.57 16.26
N GLY A 128 1.52 4.06 15.50
CA GLY A 128 2.88 4.30 15.97
C GLY A 128 3.80 3.08 15.98
N GLN A 129 3.36 1.94 15.42
CA GLN A 129 4.22 0.77 15.24
C GLN A 129 5.39 1.09 14.31
N ARG A 130 6.56 0.57 14.69
CA ARG A 130 7.78 0.72 13.91
C ARG A 130 8.01 -0.56 13.11
N PRO A 131 8.54 -0.45 11.87
CA PRO A 131 9.01 -1.61 11.13
C PRO A 131 9.98 -2.44 11.97
N ILE A 132 9.92 -3.76 11.84
CA ILE A 132 10.94 -4.62 12.44
C ILE A 132 12.29 -4.28 11.78
N GLU A 133 13.35 -4.17 12.57
CA GLU A 133 14.69 -3.97 12.01
C GLU A 133 15.06 -5.11 11.05
N GLY A 134 15.52 -4.76 9.85
CA GLY A 134 15.82 -5.72 8.77
C GLY A 134 14.68 -5.94 7.78
N GLU A 135 13.45 -5.53 8.11
CA GLU A 135 12.32 -5.56 7.19
C GLU A 135 12.29 -4.30 6.32
N ASN A 136 12.87 -4.36 5.12
CA ASN A 136 12.82 -3.27 4.16
C ASN A 136 11.41 -3.11 3.53
N LEU A 137 10.48 -2.54 4.29
CA LEU A 137 9.12 -2.22 3.84
C LEU A 137 9.09 -1.22 2.66
N LEU A 138 10.15 -0.43 2.49
CA LEU A 138 10.27 0.57 1.42
C LEU A 138 10.68 -0.04 0.06
N LEU A 139 11.33 -1.21 0.06
CA LEU A 139 11.89 -1.83 -1.15
C LEU A 139 10.87 -2.67 -1.93
N ILE A 140 9.75 -3.06 -1.32
CA ILE A 140 8.75 -3.90 -1.99
C ILE A 140 7.91 -3.03 -2.92
N GLY A 141 8.20 -3.10 -4.23
CA GLY A 141 7.51 -2.35 -5.28
C GLY A 141 8.28 -1.15 -5.83
N GLN A 142 9.48 -0.85 -5.30
CA GLN A 142 10.44 -0.06 -6.06
C GLN A 142 11.19 -1.00 -7.01
N GLU A 143 10.60 -1.27 -8.17
CA GLU A 143 11.40 -0.90 -9.33
C GLU A 143 11.68 0.59 -9.12
N ALA A 144 12.84 0.90 -8.52
CA ALA A 144 13.33 2.26 -8.48
C ALA A 144 13.04 2.83 -9.86
N LYS A 145 12.27 3.91 -9.96
CA LYS A 145 12.01 4.61 -11.22
C LYS A 145 13.35 5.09 -11.76
N ARG A 146 14.09 4.16 -12.37
CA ARG A 146 15.46 4.10 -12.91
C ARG A 146 16.53 5.09 -12.40
N ALA A 147 16.30 5.93 -11.41
CA ALA A 147 17.32 6.78 -10.82
C ALA A 147 18.28 5.89 -10.03
N GLY A 148 19.50 5.73 -10.54
CA GLY A 148 20.49 4.79 -10.02
C GLY A 148 20.98 3.74 -11.02
N THR A 149 20.48 3.70 -12.27
CA THR A 149 21.17 2.93 -13.31
C THR A 149 22.57 3.50 -13.54
N ALA A 150 23.51 2.67 -13.99
CA ALA A 150 24.87 3.11 -14.33
C ALA A 150 24.86 4.34 -15.25
N THR A 151 23.92 4.41 -16.20
CA THR A 151 23.72 5.57 -17.08
C THR A 151 23.36 6.84 -16.31
N HIS A 152 22.37 6.82 -15.43
CA HIS A 152 21.98 8.00 -14.67
C HIS A 152 23.05 8.47 -13.68
N LEU A 153 23.77 7.52 -13.07
CA LEU A 153 24.89 7.85 -12.18
C LEU A 153 26.05 8.49 -12.94
N ARG A 154 26.37 7.99 -14.14
CA ARG A 154 27.38 8.59 -15.02
C ARG A 154 26.98 10.00 -15.48
N VAL A 155 25.71 10.21 -15.80
CA VAL A 155 25.18 11.55 -16.15
C VAL A 155 25.28 12.51 -14.98
N MET A 156 24.88 12.09 -13.76
CA MET A 156 25.04 12.93 -12.57
C MET A 156 26.51 13.24 -12.28
N PHE A 157 27.39 12.24 -12.37
CA PHE A 157 28.82 12.44 -12.18
C PHE A 157 29.40 13.44 -13.19
N ALA A 158 29.04 13.32 -14.48
CA ALA A 158 29.45 14.25 -15.52
C ALA A 158 29.00 15.69 -15.24
N LEU A 159 27.75 15.89 -14.78
CA LEU A 159 27.23 17.21 -14.41
C LEU A 159 27.93 17.81 -13.18
N LEU A 160 28.25 16.98 -12.18
CA LEU A 160 28.99 17.41 -10.98
C LEU A 160 30.44 17.81 -11.33
N CYS A 161 31.10 17.08 -12.23
CA CYS A 161 32.45 17.38 -12.67
C CYS A 161 32.52 18.57 -13.65
N LYS A 162 31.46 18.80 -14.43
CA LYS A 162 31.38 19.86 -15.45
C LYS A 162 30.02 20.57 -15.39
N PRO A 163 29.83 21.51 -14.46
CA PRO A 163 28.55 22.20 -14.25
C PRO A 163 28.02 22.93 -15.49
N GLU A 164 28.89 23.33 -16.41
CA GLU A 164 28.51 24.01 -17.67
C GLU A 164 27.62 23.16 -18.58
N LEU A 165 27.66 21.83 -18.41
CA LEU A 165 26.79 20.89 -19.12
C LEU A 165 25.30 21.02 -18.72
N LEU A 166 24.98 21.71 -17.63
CA LEU A 166 23.58 22.01 -17.28
C LEU A 166 22.86 22.83 -18.36
N ASN A 167 23.61 23.60 -19.16
CA ASN A 167 23.07 24.41 -20.25
C ASN A 167 23.22 23.72 -21.63
N ALA A 168 23.74 22.48 -21.67
CA ALA A 168 23.98 21.75 -22.91
C ALA A 168 22.77 20.90 -23.34
N PRO A 169 22.61 20.62 -24.65
CA PRO A 169 21.64 19.65 -25.15
C PRO A 169 21.84 18.26 -24.52
N TYR A 170 20.73 17.57 -24.23
CA TYR A 170 20.74 16.27 -23.55
C TYR A 170 21.67 15.22 -24.18
N ARG A 171 21.75 15.19 -25.52
CA ARG A 171 22.63 14.28 -26.26
C ARG A 171 24.12 14.46 -25.92
N ASP A 172 24.54 15.70 -25.69
CA ASP A 172 25.93 16.04 -25.41
C ASP A 172 26.29 15.65 -23.97
N ILE A 173 25.33 15.79 -23.04
CA ILE A 173 25.45 15.33 -21.66
C ILE A 173 25.65 13.80 -21.62
N VAL A 174 24.84 13.04 -22.37
CA VAL A 174 24.94 11.58 -22.43
C VAL A 174 26.26 11.13 -23.06
N GLN A 175 26.73 11.83 -24.10
CA GLN A 175 28.01 11.53 -24.74
C GLN A 175 29.20 11.71 -23.78
N VAL A 176 29.17 12.75 -22.94
CA VAL A 176 30.22 12.97 -21.92
C VAL A 176 30.12 11.96 -20.77
N ALA A 177 28.91 11.52 -20.43
CA ALA A 177 28.67 10.51 -19.41
C ALA A 177 29.11 9.09 -19.82
N GLY A 178 29.13 8.80 -21.14
CA GLY A 178 29.49 7.50 -21.70
C GLY A 178 28.45 6.41 -21.47
#